data_AF-A0AAU2CQP3-F1
#
_entry.id   AF-A0AAU2CQP3-F1
#
_cell.length_a   1.000
_cell.length_b   1.000
_cell.length_c   1.000
_cell.angle_alpha   90.00
_cell.angle_beta   90.00
_cell.angle_gamma   90.00
#
_symmetry.space_group_name_H-M   'P 1'
#
loop_
_entity.id
_entity.type
_entity.pdbx_description
1 polymer ?
#
loop_
_entity_poly.entity_id
_entity_poly.type
_entity_poly.pdbx_seq_one_letter_code
_entity_poly.pdbx_strand_id
1 'polypeptide(L)'
;MNASRRVLLGAALGGAATAAVGLPATTAHAASWQQKWSPSASGDGLGAFETIEDDRAGSHPAGHPHILATGNNWRFNMHTVDRDTSTDRQRQEVTGLRNGSGSNYLKWTQGQTWRLTYSMYIPSSLKATTTFTHIMQMKQPGTGSSPIVVQSLRRVNGKQTIELRLAIDDILVGRTDLDPLHDKWTDVDFQIKVGNGSAGSIRWILKSGGSTVIDASKTGVDTFLADRVRPKWGIYRSLGDTSGSLQDTYLLLTGLRGYQLV
;
A
#
# COMPACT_ATOMS: atom_id res chain seq x y z
N MET A 1 -15.34 80.75 6.63
CA MET A 1 -14.87 79.37 6.43
C MET A 1 -13.49 79.46 5.79
N ASN A 2 -12.48 78.94 6.50
CA ASN A 2 -11.04 78.92 6.18
C ASN A 2 -10.79 78.18 4.84
N ALA A 3 -9.73 78.39 4.04
CA ALA A 3 -8.44 79.03 4.24
C ALA A 3 -7.90 79.55 2.88
N SER A 4 -6.92 80.45 2.93
CA SER A 4 -6.22 81.05 1.79
C SER A 4 -4.78 80.52 1.64
N ARG A 5 -4.33 80.36 0.39
CA ARG A 5 -2.93 80.46 -0.13
C ARG A 5 -1.90 79.43 0.40
N ARG A 6 -0.96 78.84 -0.36
CA ARG A 6 -0.03 79.37 -1.38
C ARG A 6 0.74 78.21 -2.06
N VAL A 7 1.29 78.49 -3.25
CA VAL A 7 2.18 77.65 -4.10
C VAL A 7 3.61 77.58 -3.54
N LEU A 8 4.35 76.47 -3.77
CA LEU A 8 5.77 76.45 -4.18
C LEU A 8 6.32 75.03 -4.47
N LEU A 9 7.06 74.91 -5.58
CA LEU A 9 7.97 73.82 -5.97
C LEU A 9 9.17 73.71 -5.00
N GLY A 10 9.77 72.52 -4.88
CA GLY A 10 11.17 72.43 -4.48
C GLY A 10 11.70 71.06 -4.02
N ALA A 11 12.59 70.51 -4.85
CA ALA A 11 13.83 69.78 -4.52
C ALA A 11 13.79 68.34 -3.95
N ALA A 12 14.59 67.52 -4.64
CA ALA A 12 15.00 66.16 -4.30
C ALA A 12 15.96 66.11 -3.10
N LEU A 13 15.89 65.02 -2.33
CA LEU A 13 16.98 64.53 -1.50
C LEU A 13 17.02 63.00 -1.58
N GLY A 14 18.16 62.49 -2.05
CA GLY A 14 18.47 61.07 -2.09
C GLY A 14 18.59 60.47 -0.70
N GLY A 15 18.17 59.22 -0.57
CA GLY A 15 18.37 58.38 0.60
C GLY A 15 18.78 56.99 0.15
N ALA A 16 19.94 56.56 0.63
CA ALA A 16 20.69 55.36 0.26
C ALA A 16 19.86 54.11 -0.08
N ALA A 17 20.13 53.54 -1.26
CA ALA A 17 19.84 52.14 -1.54
C ALA A 17 20.77 51.28 -0.67
N THR A 18 20.25 50.75 0.43
CA THR A 18 20.89 49.64 1.12
C THR A 18 20.81 48.44 0.18
N ALA A 19 21.94 48.09 -0.43
CA ALA A 19 22.12 46.81 -1.08
C ALA A 19 22.02 45.73 0.00
N ALA A 20 20.81 45.24 0.26
CA ALA A 20 20.62 43.98 0.94
C ALA A 20 21.27 42.92 0.05
N VAL A 21 22.46 42.47 0.43
CA VAL A 21 23.12 41.31 -0.18
C VAL A 21 22.17 40.14 0.07
N GLY A 22 21.35 39.85 -0.94
CA GLY A 22 20.39 38.75 -0.91
C GLY A 22 21.18 37.47 -0.68
N LEU A 23 20.95 36.84 0.47
CA LEU A 23 21.31 35.44 0.66
C LEU A 23 20.76 34.66 -0.55
N PRO A 24 21.54 33.74 -1.15
CA PRO A 24 21.04 32.97 -2.28
C PRO A 24 19.74 32.30 -1.87
N ALA A 25 18.65 32.65 -2.54
CA ALA A 25 17.36 32.02 -2.32
C ALA A 25 17.56 30.52 -2.55
N THR A 26 17.44 29.73 -1.49
CA THR A 26 17.39 28.28 -1.62
C THR A 26 16.15 27.98 -2.44
N THR A 27 16.35 27.50 -3.68
CA THR A 27 15.25 27.06 -4.53
C THR A 27 14.59 25.89 -3.83
N ALA A 28 13.41 26.12 -3.23
CA ALA A 28 12.61 25.04 -2.66
C ALA A 28 12.24 24.07 -3.79
N HIS A 29 12.82 22.87 -3.75
CA HIS A 29 12.45 21.82 -4.70
C HIS A 29 11.04 21.32 -4.37
N ALA A 30 10.17 21.27 -5.37
CA ALA A 30 8.85 20.65 -5.23
C ALA A 30 9.02 19.15 -4.98
N ALA A 31 8.26 18.61 -4.02
CA ALA A 31 8.32 17.20 -3.68
C ALA A 31 7.97 16.32 -4.90
N SER A 32 8.73 15.25 -5.12
CA SER A 32 8.60 14.37 -6.29
C SER A 32 8.71 12.89 -5.90
N TRP A 33 8.03 12.03 -6.64
CA TRP A 33 8.12 10.58 -6.42
C TRP A 33 9.44 10.04 -6.97
N GLN A 34 10.26 9.46 -6.09
CA GLN A 34 11.50 8.79 -6.46
C GLN A 34 11.33 7.28 -6.32
N GLN A 35 11.62 6.54 -7.40
CA GLN A 35 11.56 5.08 -7.38
C GLN A 35 12.69 4.54 -6.50
N LYS A 36 12.33 3.73 -5.51
CA LYS A 36 13.27 3.11 -4.56
C LYS A 36 13.36 1.60 -4.72
N TRP A 37 12.39 0.98 -5.41
CA TRP A 37 12.31 -0.47 -5.57
C TRP A 37 11.52 -0.84 -6.82
N SER A 38 12.04 -1.78 -7.61
CA SER A 38 11.48 -2.18 -8.90
C SER A 38 11.99 -3.55 -9.34
N PRO A 39 11.72 -4.62 -8.58
CA PRO A 39 12.17 -5.96 -8.94
C PRO A 39 11.46 -6.49 -10.18
N SER A 40 12.02 -7.55 -10.75
CA SER A 40 11.40 -8.42 -11.73
C SER A 40 11.16 -9.80 -11.13
N ALA A 41 9.97 -10.38 -11.32
CA ALA A 41 9.71 -11.75 -10.85
C ALA A 41 10.63 -12.78 -11.51
N SER A 42 10.92 -12.62 -12.81
CA SER A 42 11.77 -13.53 -13.57
C SER A 42 13.26 -13.43 -13.21
N GLY A 43 13.70 -12.27 -12.73
CA GLY A 43 15.09 -12.02 -12.36
C GLY A 43 15.37 -12.18 -10.87
N ASP A 44 14.58 -11.51 -10.03
CA ASP A 44 14.80 -11.45 -8.59
C ASP A 44 14.06 -12.57 -7.82
N GLY A 45 13.03 -13.17 -8.43
CA GLY A 45 12.21 -14.20 -7.80
C GLY A 45 11.68 -13.74 -6.43
N LEU A 46 11.74 -14.63 -5.44
CA LEU A 46 11.37 -14.28 -4.06
C LEU A 46 12.44 -13.47 -3.31
N GLY A 47 13.64 -13.32 -3.90
CA GLY A 47 14.70 -12.45 -3.38
C GLY A 47 14.28 -10.98 -3.34
N ALA A 48 13.23 -10.59 -4.07
CA ALA A 48 12.63 -9.26 -4.02
C ALA A 48 12.07 -8.87 -2.64
N PHE A 49 11.76 -9.85 -1.79
CA PHE A 49 11.04 -9.65 -0.52
C PHE A 49 11.94 -9.84 0.70
N GLU A 50 11.57 -9.17 1.79
CA GLU A 50 12.23 -9.24 3.09
C GLU A 50 12.09 -10.63 3.72
N THR A 51 10.86 -11.16 3.76
CA THR A 51 10.58 -12.53 4.24
C THR A 51 9.56 -13.23 3.36
N ILE A 52 9.57 -14.55 3.42
CA ILE A 52 8.64 -15.45 2.75
C ILE A 52 7.94 -16.27 3.84
N GLU A 53 6.62 -16.27 3.86
CA GLU A 53 5.79 -17.04 4.79
C GLU A 53 5.09 -18.17 4.01
N ASP A 54 5.91 -19.07 3.44
CA ASP A 54 5.48 -20.26 2.70
C ASP A 54 5.27 -21.45 3.64
N ASP A 55 4.04 -21.97 3.70
CA ASP A 55 3.57 -23.09 4.56
C ASP A 55 4.19 -23.08 5.97
N ARG A 56 4.02 -21.97 6.69
CA ARG A 56 4.63 -21.77 8.02
C ARG A 56 4.33 -22.87 9.05
N ALA A 57 3.25 -23.62 8.87
CA ALA A 57 2.86 -24.72 9.75
C ALA A 57 3.35 -26.10 9.28
N GLY A 58 3.94 -26.21 8.09
CA GLY A 58 4.28 -27.50 7.47
C GLY A 58 3.04 -28.37 7.22
N SER A 59 1.91 -27.72 6.96
CA SER A 59 0.60 -28.36 6.83
C SER A 59 0.38 -29.05 5.49
N HIS A 60 1.12 -28.62 4.46
CA HIS A 60 1.00 -29.15 3.11
C HIS A 60 2.36 -29.19 2.38
N PRO A 61 3.32 -30.04 2.84
CA PRO A 61 4.63 -30.12 2.20
C PRO A 61 4.59 -30.54 0.73
N ALA A 62 3.59 -31.35 0.33
CA ALA A 62 3.41 -31.80 -1.05
C ALA A 62 3.01 -30.66 -2.02
N GLY A 63 2.53 -29.53 -1.50
CA GLY A 63 2.15 -28.36 -2.27
C GLY A 63 3.30 -27.38 -2.56
N HIS A 64 4.49 -27.63 -2.01
CA HIS A 64 5.62 -26.71 -2.13
C HIS A 64 6.17 -26.61 -3.56
N PRO A 65 6.63 -25.42 -3.98
CA PRO A 65 6.45 -24.14 -3.29
C PRO A 65 5.03 -23.59 -3.50
N HIS A 66 4.39 -23.03 -2.47
CA HIS A 66 3.09 -22.34 -2.65
C HIS A 66 3.29 -20.91 -3.15
N ILE A 67 4.44 -20.31 -2.85
CA ILE A 67 4.81 -18.97 -3.31
C ILE A 67 5.97 -19.10 -4.29
N LEU A 68 5.81 -18.62 -5.51
CA LEU A 68 6.83 -18.75 -6.55
C LEU A 68 6.76 -17.65 -7.60
N ALA A 69 7.87 -17.39 -8.27
CA ALA A 69 7.85 -16.64 -9.51
C ALA A 69 7.47 -17.56 -10.68
N THR A 70 6.58 -17.10 -11.55
CA THR A 70 6.16 -17.78 -12.78
C THR A 70 6.13 -16.77 -13.92
N GLY A 71 7.12 -16.88 -14.83
CA GLY A 71 7.39 -15.83 -15.81
C GLY A 71 7.65 -14.49 -15.13
N ASN A 72 6.89 -13.45 -15.51
CA ASN A 72 6.98 -12.11 -14.92
C ASN A 72 6.01 -11.87 -13.75
N ASN A 73 5.44 -12.94 -13.17
CA ASN A 73 4.47 -12.85 -12.09
C ASN A 73 4.99 -13.52 -10.82
N TRP A 74 4.63 -12.98 -9.66
CA TRP A 74 4.65 -13.73 -8.41
C TRP A 74 3.29 -14.39 -8.22
N ARG A 75 3.30 -15.69 -7.98
CA ARG A 75 2.12 -16.53 -7.79
C ARG A 75 2.07 -17.01 -6.35
N PHE A 76 0.87 -16.91 -5.78
CA PHE A 76 0.54 -17.38 -4.43
C PHE A 76 -0.56 -18.41 -4.58
N ASN A 77 -0.24 -19.70 -4.45
CA ASN A 77 -1.21 -20.78 -4.45
C ASN A 77 -1.80 -20.93 -3.05
N MET A 78 -3.08 -21.28 -2.96
CA MET A 78 -3.74 -21.59 -1.70
C MET A 78 -4.62 -22.82 -1.89
N HIS A 79 -4.24 -23.92 -1.25
CA HIS A 79 -4.98 -25.17 -1.26
C HIS A 79 -5.84 -25.27 0.00
N THR A 80 -6.99 -25.92 -0.06
CA THR A 80 -7.91 -26.10 1.07
C THR A 80 -7.32 -26.88 2.24
N VAL A 81 -6.25 -27.67 2.02
CA VAL A 81 -5.49 -28.35 3.07
C VAL A 81 -4.54 -27.42 3.83
N ASP A 82 -4.09 -26.32 3.23
CA ASP A 82 -3.09 -25.42 3.83
C ASP A 82 -3.58 -24.84 5.17
N ARG A 83 -2.70 -24.71 6.15
CA ARG A 83 -2.97 -24.08 7.46
C ARG A 83 -1.84 -23.13 7.80
N ASP A 84 -2.19 -22.01 8.42
CA ASP A 84 -1.21 -21.18 9.12
C ASP A 84 -0.86 -21.82 10.47
N THR A 85 0.14 -21.27 11.17
CA THR A 85 0.45 -21.66 12.55
C THR A 85 -0.75 -21.46 13.49
N SER A 86 -1.67 -20.55 13.13
CA SER A 86 -3.03 -20.54 13.68
C SER A 86 -3.93 -21.39 12.79
N THR A 87 -4.56 -22.43 13.33
CA THR A 87 -5.25 -23.47 12.55
C THR A 87 -6.63 -23.06 12.02
N ASP A 88 -7.15 -21.91 12.46
CA ASP A 88 -8.44 -21.32 12.03
C ASP A 88 -8.32 -20.51 10.72
N ARG A 89 -7.16 -20.55 10.06
CA ARG A 89 -6.84 -19.73 8.88
C ARG A 89 -5.78 -20.38 8.00
N GLN A 90 -5.65 -19.87 6.79
CA GLN A 90 -4.61 -20.26 5.82
C GLN A 90 -3.79 -19.02 5.45
N ARG A 91 -2.47 -19.16 5.28
CA ARG A 91 -1.57 -18.06 4.92
C ARG A 91 -0.52 -18.53 3.91
N GLN A 92 -0.35 -17.74 2.86
CA GLN A 92 0.83 -17.75 1.98
C GLN A 92 1.13 -16.29 1.63
N GLU A 93 2.14 -15.69 2.26
CA GLU A 93 2.44 -14.26 2.12
C GLU A 93 3.94 -13.96 2.01
N VAL A 94 4.29 -12.85 1.34
CA VAL A 94 5.63 -12.24 1.34
C VAL A 94 5.58 -10.90 2.04
N THR A 95 6.72 -10.41 2.52
CA THR A 95 6.80 -9.14 3.25
C THR A 95 7.92 -8.23 2.77
N GLY A 96 7.74 -6.93 2.92
CA GLY A 96 8.79 -5.92 2.74
C GLY A 96 9.33 -5.79 1.32
N LEU A 97 10.20 -4.80 1.13
CA LEU A 97 10.84 -4.47 -0.14
C LEU A 97 12.35 -4.63 0.05
N ARG A 98 12.93 -5.74 -0.40
CA ARG A 98 14.39 -5.92 -0.36
C ARG A 98 15.05 -4.97 -1.36
N ASN A 99 16.04 -4.21 -0.92
CA ASN A 99 16.75 -3.26 -1.77
C ASN A 99 18.26 -3.53 -1.70
N GLY A 100 18.76 -4.21 -2.74
CA GLY A 100 20.15 -4.67 -2.81
C GLY A 100 20.34 -6.09 -2.25
N SER A 101 21.60 -6.49 -2.12
CA SER A 101 22.00 -7.81 -1.62
C SER A 101 21.90 -7.91 -0.10
N GLY A 102 21.79 -9.15 0.41
CA GLY A 102 21.78 -9.42 1.85
C GLY A 102 20.50 -8.90 2.54
N SER A 103 20.58 -8.57 3.82
CA SER A 103 19.44 -8.23 4.67
C SER A 103 18.96 -6.77 4.53
N ASN A 104 19.26 -6.11 3.40
CA ASN A 104 18.87 -4.72 3.17
C ASN A 104 17.45 -4.62 2.61
N TYR A 105 16.61 -3.83 3.27
CA TYR A 105 15.23 -3.60 2.86
C TYR A 105 14.81 -2.17 3.19
N LEU A 106 13.80 -1.68 2.48
CA LEU A 106 13.24 -0.36 2.72
C LEU A 106 12.50 -0.34 4.07
N LYS A 107 12.75 0.71 4.85
CA LYS A 107 12.12 0.95 6.15
C LYS A 107 11.27 2.22 6.06
N TRP A 108 9.95 2.07 6.06
CA TRP A 108 9.05 3.21 5.97
C TRP A 108 8.79 3.75 7.36
N THR A 109 9.38 4.90 7.68
CA THR A 109 9.32 5.50 9.01
C THR A 109 8.38 6.69 9.06
N GLN A 110 8.01 7.10 10.27
CA GLN A 110 7.10 8.22 10.51
C GLN A 110 7.53 9.50 9.78
N GLY A 111 6.57 10.23 9.21
CA GLY A 111 6.76 11.43 8.41
C GLY A 111 6.98 11.17 6.93
N GLN A 112 7.38 9.97 6.53
CA GLN A 112 7.59 9.63 5.12
C GLN A 112 6.27 9.35 4.40
N THR A 113 6.23 9.67 3.11
CA THR A 113 5.12 9.30 2.22
C THR A 113 5.62 8.34 1.16
N TRP A 114 4.92 7.22 1.02
CA TRP A 114 5.28 6.11 0.15
C TRP A 114 4.14 5.79 -0.82
N ARG A 115 4.51 5.26 -1.98
CA ARG A 115 3.59 4.77 -3.01
C ARG A 115 4.02 3.39 -3.48
N LEU A 116 3.04 2.51 -3.66
CA LEU A 116 3.19 1.21 -4.31
C LEU A 116 2.32 1.18 -5.55
N THR A 117 2.88 0.68 -6.64
CA THR A 117 2.12 0.35 -7.83
C THR A 117 2.38 -1.09 -8.23
N TYR A 118 1.34 -1.80 -8.67
CA TYR A 118 1.42 -3.17 -9.19
C TYR A 118 0.12 -3.52 -9.90
N SER A 119 0.09 -4.61 -10.66
CA SER A 119 -1.14 -5.19 -11.17
C SER A 119 -1.39 -6.52 -10.45
N MET A 120 -2.65 -6.79 -10.13
CA MET A 120 -3.09 -8.04 -9.53
C MET A 120 -4.08 -8.75 -10.45
N TYR A 121 -3.97 -10.08 -10.50
CA TYR A 121 -4.96 -10.95 -11.13
C TYR A 121 -5.62 -11.79 -10.03
N ILE A 122 -6.93 -11.60 -9.86
CA ILE A 122 -7.74 -12.34 -8.88
C ILE A 122 -8.61 -13.32 -9.67
N PRO A 123 -8.30 -14.63 -9.69
CA PRO A 123 -9.14 -15.58 -10.39
C PRO A 123 -10.53 -15.63 -9.75
N SER A 124 -11.57 -15.97 -10.52
CA SER A 124 -12.91 -16.25 -9.96
C SER A 124 -12.93 -17.38 -8.92
N SER A 125 -11.86 -18.18 -8.86
CA SER A 125 -11.67 -19.14 -7.78
C SER A 125 -11.30 -18.51 -6.43
N LEU A 126 -10.70 -17.30 -6.40
CA LEU A 126 -10.35 -16.55 -5.20
C LEU A 126 -11.56 -15.70 -4.74
N LYS A 127 -12.56 -16.38 -4.18
CA LYS A 127 -13.80 -15.75 -3.74
C LYS A 127 -13.65 -14.97 -2.44
N ALA A 128 -14.49 -13.96 -2.27
CA ALA A 128 -14.66 -13.27 -0.99
C ALA A 128 -15.33 -14.17 0.05
N THR A 129 -14.90 -14.05 1.31
CA THR A 129 -15.43 -14.81 2.46
C THR A 129 -16.25 -13.94 3.41
N THR A 130 -17.04 -14.55 4.30
CA THR A 130 -17.86 -13.82 5.30
C THR A 130 -17.05 -13.22 6.45
N THR A 131 -15.84 -13.73 6.69
CA THR A 131 -14.91 -13.25 7.72
C THR A 131 -13.85 -12.33 7.09
N PHE A 132 -12.68 -12.87 6.74
CA PHE A 132 -11.64 -12.14 6.05
C PHE A 132 -10.91 -13.01 5.03
N THR A 133 -10.51 -12.37 3.93
CA THR A 133 -9.51 -12.84 2.96
C THR A 133 -8.64 -11.63 2.61
N HIS A 134 -7.51 -11.48 3.28
CA HIS A 134 -6.56 -10.40 3.02
C HIS A 134 -5.67 -10.76 1.83
N ILE A 135 -5.49 -9.80 0.91
CA ILE A 135 -4.61 -9.94 -0.25
C ILE A 135 -3.42 -8.97 -0.25
N MET A 136 -3.50 -7.90 0.55
CA MET A 136 -2.39 -7.01 0.87
C MET A 136 -2.59 -6.47 2.28
N GLN A 137 -1.49 -6.24 3.00
CA GLN A 137 -1.51 -5.60 4.31
C GLN A 137 -0.38 -4.58 4.44
N MET A 138 -0.57 -3.56 5.27
CA MET A 138 0.53 -2.78 5.86
C MET A 138 0.68 -3.21 7.31
N LYS A 139 1.91 -3.47 7.75
CA LYS A 139 2.15 -4.05 9.07
C LYS A 139 3.45 -3.53 9.69
N GLN A 140 3.44 -3.39 11.02
CA GLN A 140 4.67 -3.26 11.81
C GLN A 140 5.37 -4.63 11.89
N PRO A 141 6.67 -4.75 11.57
CA PRO A 141 7.42 -5.99 11.76
C PRO A 141 7.34 -6.50 13.20
N GLY A 142 7.18 -7.81 13.37
CA GLY A 142 7.09 -8.46 14.69
C GLY A 142 5.98 -9.50 14.76
N THR A 143 6.09 -10.38 15.76
CA THR A 143 5.07 -11.39 16.07
C THR A 143 3.91 -10.73 16.82
N GLY A 144 2.67 -11.06 16.45
CA GLY A 144 1.48 -10.64 17.20
C GLY A 144 0.98 -9.22 16.96
N SER A 145 1.66 -8.40 16.14
CA SER A 145 1.12 -7.08 15.78
C SER A 145 -0.13 -7.20 14.90
N SER A 146 -1.13 -6.35 15.15
CA SER A 146 -2.27 -6.18 14.26
C SER A 146 -1.83 -5.56 12.93
N PRO A 147 -2.50 -5.85 11.80
CA PRO A 147 -2.28 -5.07 10.59
C PRO A 147 -2.71 -3.61 10.82
N ILE A 148 -2.01 -2.70 10.16
CA ILE A 148 -2.33 -1.27 10.13
C ILE A 148 -3.40 -1.04 9.06
N VAL A 149 -3.13 -1.54 7.85
CA VAL A 149 -4.02 -1.48 6.69
C VAL A 149 -4.26 -2.89 6.19
N VAL A 150 -5.48 -3.19 5.76
CA VAL A 150 -5.81 -4.43 5.06
C VAL A 150 -6.57 -4.15 3.77
N GLN A 151 -6.12 -4.72 2.66
CA GLN A 151 -6.91 -4.88 1.44
C GLN A 151 -7.51 -6.28 1.45
N SER A 152 -8.84 -6.35 1.47
CA SER A 152 -9.56 -7.60 1.76
C SER A 152 -10.63 -7.89 0.72
N LEU A 153 -10.83 -9.17 0.43
CA LEU A 153 -12.02 -9.69 -0.23
C LEU A 153 -13.02 -10.05 0.87
N ARG A 154 -14.21 -9.44 0.83
CA ARG A 154 -15.26 -9.64 1.85
C ARG A 154 -16.62 -9.77 1.23
N ARG A 155 -17.47 -10.60 1.86
CA ARG A 155 -18.90 -10.62 1.57
C ARG A 155 -19.61 -9.56 2.39
N VAL A 156 -20.33 -8.70 1.72
CA VAL A 156 -21.13 -7.62 2.34
C VAL A 156 -22.53 -7.72 1.79
N ASN A 157 -23.52 -7.95 2.66
CA ASN A 157 -24.91 -8.16 2.27
C ASN A 157 -25.07 -9.20 1.15
N GLY A 158 -24.31 -10.31 1.25
CA GLY A 158 -24.31 -11.40 0.28
C GLY A 158 -23.52 -11.15 -1.01
N LYS A 159 -22.99 -9.94 -1.26
CA LYS A 159 -22.18 -9.62 -2.46
C LYS A 159 -20.68 -9.75 -2.20
N GLN A 160 -19.92 -10.17 -3.22
CA GLN A 160 -18.46 -10.18 -3.14
C GLN A 160 -17.90 -8.78 -3.38
N THR A 161 -17.03 -8.32 -2.48
CA THR A 161 -16.45 -6.98 -2.55
C THR A 161 -14.95 -7.03 -2.32
N ILE A 162 -14.25 -6.04 -2.86
CA ILE A 162 -12.88 -5.71 -2.50
C ILE A 162 -12.89 -4.38 -1.75
N GLU A 163 -12.18 -4.33 -0.63
CA GLU A 163 -12.14 -3.15 0.23
C GLU A 163 -10.76 -2.87 0.80
N LEU A 164 -10.53 -1.62 1.16
CA LEU A 164 -9.37 -1.20 1.93
C LEU A 164 -9.84 -0.61 3.27
N ARG A 165 -9.24 -1.08 4.37
CA ARG A 165 -9.52 -0.61 5.74
C ARG A 165 -8.25 -0.27 6.49
N LEU A 166 -8.35 0.69 7.40
CA LEU A 166 -7.47 0.79 8.56
C LEU A 166 -8.00 -0.20 9.60
N ALA A 167 -7.22 -1.23 9.90
CA ALA A 167 -7.74 -2.40 10.62
C ALA A 167 -7.86 -2.17 12.13
N ILE A 168 -7.04 -1.29 12.71
CA ILE A 168 -7.06 -0.99 14.15
C ILE A 168 -8.31 -0.21 14.52
N ASP A 169 -8.58 0.88 13.77
CA ASP A 169 -9.70 1.79 14.03
C ASP A 169 -11.01 1.37 13.32
N ASP A 170 -10.97 0.26 12.58
CA ASP A 170 -12.05 -0.22 11.71
C ASP A 170 -12.59 0.84 10.71
N ILE A 171 -11.72 1.70 10.20
CA ILE A 171 -12.09 2.76 9.26
C ILE A 171 -12.08 2.19 7.84
N LEU A 172 -13.24 2.21 7.17
CA LEU A 172 -13.34 1.95 5.74
C LEU A 172 -12.77 3.11 4.93
N VAL A 173 -11.75 2.82 4.12
CA VAL A 173 -11.19 3.78 3.15
C VAL A 173 -12.05 3.78 1.89
N GLY A 174 -12.31 2.60 1.33
CA GLY A 174 -13.14 2.43 0.13
C GLY A 174 -13.52 0.96 -0.11
N ARG A 175 -14.58 0.75 -0.88
CA ARG A 175 -15.10 -0.58 -1.26
C ARG A 175 -15.74 -0.52 -2.65
N THR A 176 -15.59 -1.58 -3.42
CA THR A 176 -16.28 -1.79 -4.70
C THR A 176 -16.58 -3.28 -4.91
N ASP A 177 -17.41 -3.60 -5.90
CA ASP A 177 -17.78 -4.97 -6.23
C ASP A 177 -16.57 -5.75 -6.78
N LEU A 178 -16.41 -7.00 -6.34
CA LEU A 178 -15.30 -7.86 -6.76
C LEU A 178 -15.57 -8.56 -8.10
N ASP A 179 -16.82 -8.97 -8.34
CA ASP A 179 -17.18 -9.81 -9.48
C ASP A 179 -16.69 -9.24 -10.84
N PRO A 180 -16.77 -7.92 -11.11
CA PRO A 180 -16.27 -7.36 -12.37
C PRO A 180 -14.74 -7.44 -12.57
N LEU A 181 -13.99 -7.60 -11.46
CA LEU A 181 -12.52 -7.64 -11.42
C LEU A 181 -11.96 -9.05 -11.52
N HIS A 182 -12.80 -10.08 -11.41
CA HIS A 182 -12.36 -11.45 -11.57
C HIS A 182 -11.83 -11.73 -12.99
N ASP A 183 -10.81 -12.58 -13.03
CA ASP A 183 -10.20 -13.10 -14.25
C ASP A 183 -9.64 -12.01 -15.19
N LYS A 184 -9.23 -10.88 -14.61
CA LYS A 184 -8.63 -9.74 -15.31
C LYS A 184 -7.51 -9.14 -14.47
N TRP A 185 -6.58 -8.48 -15.15
CA TRP A 185 -5.59 -7.64 -14.48
C TRP A 185 -6.25 -6.35 -13.99
N THR A 186 -6.01 -6.02 -12.73
CA THR A 186 -6.41 -4.78 -12.07
C THR A 186 -5.17 -4.09 -11.54
N ASP A 187 -4.95 -2.85 -11.97
CA ASP A 187 -3.85 -2.02 -11.50
C ASP A 187 -4.20 -1.42 -10.13
N VAL A 188 -3.23 -1.46 -9.23
CA VAL A 188 -3.29 -0.88 -7.89
C VAL A 188 -2.31 0.28 -7.82
N ASP A 189 -2.79 1.43 -7.37
CA ASP A 189 -1.96 2.56 -6.94
C ASP A 189 -2.34 2.90 -5.50
N PHE A 190 -1.43 2.57 -4.59
CA PHE A 190 -1.60 2.71 -3.15
C PHE A 190 -0.61 3.73 -2.63
N GLN A 191 -1.09 4.70 -1.86
CA GLN A 191 -0.26 5.74 -1.26
C GLN A 191 -0.53 5.81 0.24
N ILE A 192 0.53 6.01 1.03
CA ILE A 192 0.45 6.12 2.48
C ILE A 192 1.43 7.17 2.98
N LYS A 193 0.96 8.11 3.80
CA LYS A 193 1.81 8.90 4.68
C LYS A 193 1.86 8.21 6.02
N VAL A 194 3.05 7.77 6.43
CA VAL A 194 3.26 7.11 7.73
C VAL A 194 3.21 8.17 8.83
N GLY A 195 2.19 8.10 9.68
CA GLY A 195 1.94 9.05 10.76
C GLY A 195 1.19 8.40 11.91
N ASN A 196 1.57 8.79 13.13
CA ASN A 196 0.93 8.39 14.38
C ASN A 196 -0.28 9.30 14.68
N GLY A 197 -1.34 8.76 15.28
CA GLY A 197 -2.57 9.50 15.56
C GLY A 197 -3.15 10.11 14.29
N SER A 198 -3.44 11.41 14.26
CA SER A 198 -4.02 12.06 13.08
C SER A 198 -3.01 12.50 12.02
N ALA A 199 -1.73 12.12 12.12
CA ALA A 199 -0.69 12.61 11.20
C ALA A 199 -0.58 11.82 9.88
N GLY A 200 -1.31 10.71 9.74
CA GLY A 200 -1.26 9.84 8.58
C GLY A 200 -2.31 10.15 7.51
N SER A 201 -2.08 9.56 6.34
CA SER A 201 -3.05 9.56 5.24
C SER A 201 -2.87 8.33 4.36
N ILE A 202 -3.91 8.00 3.61
CA ILE A 202 -3.96 6.86 2.71
C ILE A 202 -4.78 7.23 1.47
N ARG A 203 -4.35 6.75 0.30
CA ARG A 203 -5.11 6.81 -0.95
C ARG A 203 -5.00 5.48 -1.67
N TRP A 204 -6.11 5.02 -2.22
CA TRP A 204 -6.24 3.73 -2.85
C TRP A 204 -7.01 3.86 -4.14
N ILE A 205 -6.33 3.52 -5.23
CA ILE A 205 -6.87 3.58 -6.57
C ILE A 205 -6.80 2.18 -7.17
N LEU A 206 -7.93 1.72 -7.70
CA LEU A 206 -7.97 0.55 -8.57
C LEU A 206 -8.35 0.98 -9.98
N LYS A 207 -7.66 0.44 -10.97
CA LYS A 207 -8.02 0.60 -12.39
C LYS A 207 -8.13 -0.76 -13.05
N SER A 208 -9.15 -0.94 -13.89
CA SER A 208 -9.33 -2.17 -14.66
C SER A 208 -9.80 -1.80 -16.07
N GLY A 209 -9.20 -2.41 -17.09
CA GLY A 209 -9.50 -2.08 -18.49
C GLY A 209 -9.34 -0.59 -18.84
N GLY A 210 -8.37 0.09 -18.22
CA GLY A 210 -8.12 1.53 -18.41
C GLY A 210 -9.06 2.47 -17.66
N SER A 211 -10.11 1.95 -17.01
CA SER A 211 -11.08 2.75 -16.25
C SER A 211 -10.75 2.75 -14.75
N THR A 212 -10.92 3.88 -14.08
CA THR A 212 -10.85 3.96 -12.62
C THR A 212 -12.09 3.29 -12.02
N VAL A 213 -11.87 2.23 -11.24
CA VAL A 213 -12.92 1.48 -10.52
C VAL A 213 -13.20 2.13 -9.17
N ILE A 214 -12.14 2.57 -8.48
CA ILE A 214 -12.23 3.33 -7.24
C ILE A 214 -11.01 4.25 -7.13
N ASP A 215 -11.21 5.41 -6.53
CA ASP A 215 -10.17 6.33 -6.06
C ASP A 215 -10.65 6.91 -4.73
N ALA A 216 -10.18 6.33 -3.63
CA ALA A 216 -10.65 6.66 -2.29
C ALA A 216 -9.47 7.04 -1.39
N SER A 217 -9.70 7.98 -0.48
CA SER A 217 -8.67 8.45 0.44
C SER A 217 -9.20 8.76 1.83
N LYS A 218 -8.32 8.66 2.82
CA LYS A 218 -8.51 9.19 4.18
C LYS A 218 -7.29 9.96 4.63
N THR A 219 -7.51 11.04 5.36
CA THR A 219 -6.48 11.87 5.99
C THR A 219 -6.84 12.03 7.46
N GLY A 220 -5.89 12.40 8.31
CA GLY A 220 -6.19 12.56 9.73
C GLY A 220 -6.29 11.23 10.46
N VAL A 221 -5.59 10.20 9.98
CA VAL A 221 -5.74 8.80 10.41
C VAL A 221 -4.43 8.21 10.89
N ASP A 222 -4.49 7.24 11.80
CA ASP A 222 -3.31 6.56 12.29
C ASP A 222 -2.87 5.48 11.30
N THR A 223 -1.59 5.54 10.92
CA THR A 223 -0.96 4.65 9.95
C THR A 223 0.37 4.11 10.47
N PHE A 224 0.64 4.27 11.77
CA PHE A 224 1.90 3.91 12.38
C PHE A 224 1.71 3.35 13.79
N LEU A 225 2.12 2.10 13.98
CA LEU A 225 2.13 1.49 15.31
C LEU A 225 3.44 1.78 16.05
N ALA A 226 4.57 1.38 15.45
CA ALA A 226 5.92 1.47 16.02
C ALA A 226 6.96 1.17 14.93
N ASP A 227 8.25 1.36 15.25
CA ASP A 227 9.43 1.03 14.42
C ASP A 227 9.36 1.51 12.96
N ARG A 228 8.69 0.73 12.11
CA ARG A 228 8.45 1.02 10.69
C ARG A 228 7.20 0.33 10.19
N VAL A 229 6.72 0.77 9.03
CA VAL A 229 5.71 0.09 8.23
C VAL A 229 6.41 -0.74 7.14
N ARG A 230 5.89 -1.95 6.89
CA ARG A 230 6.22 -2.74 5.69
C ARG A 230 4.95 -3.30 5.06
N PRO A 231 4.90 -3.40 3.73
CA PRO A 231 3.80 -4.10 3.06
C PRO A 231 3.96 -5.62 3.19
N LYS A 232 2.84 -6.30 3.02
CA LYS A 232 2.73 -7.74 2.82
C LYS A 232 1.78 -8.02 1.67
N TRP A 233 2.04 -9.09 0.93
CA TRP A 233 1.15 -9.54 -0.14
C TRP A 233 1.02 -11.05 -0.14
N GLY A 234 -0.14 -11.54 -0.59
CA GLY A 234 -0.38 -12.97 -0.75
C GLY A 234 -1.83 -13.31 -0.47
N ILE A 235 -2.11 -14.52 0.02
CA ILE A 235 -3.45 -14.90 0.46
C ILE A 235 -3.39 -15.22 1.94
N TYR A 236 -4.16 -14.48 2.74
CA TYR A 236 -4.34 -14.74 4.15
C TYR A 236 -5.83 -14.71 4.51
N ARG A 237 -6.45 -15.89 4.64
CA ARG A 237 -7.90 -16.03 4.80
C ARG A 237 -8.29 -16.88 5.99
N SER A 238 -9.39 -16.50 6.63
CA SER A 238 -10.00 -17.30 7.70
C SER A 238 -10.74 -18.50 7.12
N LEU A 239 -10.71 -19.60 7.86
CA LEU A 239 -11.48 -20.82 7.58
C LEU A 239 -12.91 -20.76 8.15
N GLY A 240 -13.24 -19.73 8.93
CA GLY A 240 -14.58 -19.51 9.48
C GLY A 240 -15.58 -18.95 8.47
N ASP A 241 -15.36 -19.17 7.17
CA ASP A 241 -16.30 -18.76 6.13
C ASP A 241 -17.59 -19.58 6.21
N THR A 242 -18.72 -18.89 6.11
CA THR A 242 -20.05 -19.51 6.16
C THR A 242 -20.76 -19.48 4.80
N SER A 243 -20.10 -18.97 3.76
CA SER A 243 -20.68 -18.85 2.42
C SER A 243 -20.38 -20.02 1.49
N GLY A 244 -19.43 -20.89 1.84
CA GLY A 244 -18.95 -21.95 0.96
C GLY A 244 -18.01 -21.43 -0.13
N SER A 245 -17.37 -20.28 0.09
CA SER A 245 -16.44 -19.65 -0.86
C SER A 245 -15.05 -20.30 -0.86
N LEU A 246 -14.69 -21.06 0.17
CA LEU A 246 -13.37 -21.67 0.31
C LEU A 246 -13.17 -22.81 -0.69
N GLN A 247 -12.14 -22.66 -1.52
CA GLN A 247 -11.69 -23.64 -2.50
C GLN A 247 -10.22 -23.37 -2.85
N ASP A 248 -9.61 -24.31 -3.57
CA ASP A 248 -8.27 -24.15 -4.10
C ASP A 248 -8.23 -22.97 -5.08
N THR A 249 -7.20 -22.14 -4.94
CA THR A 249 -7.12 -20.88 -5.66
C THR A 249 -5.70 -20.34 -5.73
N TYR A 250 -5.54 -19.19 -6.37
CA TYR A 250 -4.29 -18.47 -6.43
C TYR A 250 -4.49 -16.96 -6.52
N LEU A 251 -3.40 -16.21 -6.37
CA LEU A 251 -3.29 -14.78 -6.66
C LEU A 251 -2.04 -14.59 -7.53
N LEU A 252 -2.11 -13.71 -8.53
CA LEU A 252 -0.90 -13.25 -9.25
C LEU A 252 -0.68 -11.77 -9.02
N LEU A 253 0.59 -11.41 -8.86
CA LEU A 253 1.06 -10.03 -8.82
C LEU A 253 2.14 -9.82 -9.87
N THR A 254 2.14 -8.65 -10.52
CA THR A 254 3.18 -8.25 -11.46
C THR A 254 3.47 -6.76 -11.37
N GLY A 255 4.61 -6.33 -11.92
CA GLY A 255 4.96 -4.92 -12.03
C GLY A 255 5.06 -4.18 -10.70
N LEU A 256 5.48 -4.87 -9.63
CA LEU A 256 5.63 -4.29 -8.29
C LEU A 256 6.71 -3.18 -8.28
N ARG A 257 6.32 -1.99 -7.84
CA ARG A 257 7.19 -0.81 -7.71
C ARG A 257 6.94 -0.09 -6.39
N GLY A 258 8.00 0.47 -5.81
CA GLY A 258 7.95 1.27 -4.59
C GLY A 258 8.60 2.63 -4.80
N TYR A 259 7.92 3.68 -4.35
CA TYR A 259 8.36 5.07 -4.47
C TYR A 259 8.27 5.78 -3.14
N GLN A 260 9.21 6.68 -2.90
CA GLN A 260 9.17 7.63 -1.78
C GLN A 260 8.97 9.04 -2.33
N LEU A 261 8.11 9.82 -1.70
CA LEU A 261 8.00 11.24 -1.96
C LEU A 261 9.14 11.97 -1.22
N VAL A 262 9.99 12.69 -1.95
CA VAL A 262 11.13 13.46 -1.41
C VAL A 262 11.20 14.86 -2.00
#